data_AF-A0A433PQW7-F1
#
_entry.id   AF-A0A433PQW7-F1
#
_cell.length_a   1.000
_cell.length_b   1.000
_cell.length_c   1.000
_cell.angle_alpha   90.00
_cell.angle_beta   90.00
_cell.angle_gamma   90.00
#
_symmetry.space_group_name_H-M   'P 1'
#
loop_
_entity.id
_entity.type
_entity.pdbx_description
1 polymer ?
#
loop_
_entity_poly.entity_id
_entity_poly.type
_entity_poly.pdbx_seq_one_letter_code
_entity_poly.pdbx_strand_id
1 'polypeptide(L)'
;MAPSTEYVFFGFVFLSAAVPVVFLSVSSLVLLVQFIRDRRKAAIQLPLNGDHPDLTDKSTLSIPQPSTIRWRWLRFALALTNFVLYWIQLIVLLRHNVTDDNDDSDTEEDPYALFEVTTGAIVWLYASSLSLSDALRDTRFTHQVDAHLNWLYVLSFAVGAARYVSPWLEISTFSIIEVFVELALILVWWTEPRLYVPVDPKHPDPNPSPEQTASLLSLATFAWIDKLIVFGWYNTINNDDVYTLPDYDLANYWAHKFEMVKC
;
A
#
# COMPACT_ATOMS: atom_id res chain seq x y z
N MET A 1 -29.18 5.04 -32.94
CA MET A 1 -28.03 5.96 -33.04
C MET A 1 -27.00 5.43 -32.04
N ALA A 2 -25.99 4.69 -32.51
CA ALA A 2 -24.90 4.28 -31.64
C ALA A 2 -24.09 5.55 -31.30
N PRO A 3 -23.65 5.76 -30.05
CA PRO A 3 -22.69 6.83 -29.76
C PRO A 3 -21.49 6.65 -30.69
N SER A 4 -20.99 7.74 -31.29
CA SER A 4 -19.78 7.64 -32.09
C SER A 4 -18.66 7.10 -31.21
N THR A 5 -17.88 6.18 -31.75
CA THR A 5 -16.78 5.46 -31.09
C THR A 5 -15.79 6.40 -30.40
N GLU A 6 -15.65 7.63 -30.92
CA GLU A 6 -14.85 8.71 -30.37
C GLU A 6 -15.28 9.15 -28.96
N TYR A 7 -16.58 9.25 -28.65
CA TYR A 7 -17.02 9.64 -27.31
C TYR A 7 -16.74 8.56 -26.26
N VAL A 8 -16.81 7.28 -26.67
CA VAL A 8 -16.51 6.16 -25.78
C VAL A 8 -15.02 6.11 -25.47
N PHE A 9 -14.18 6.33 -26.50
CA PHE A 9 -12.73 6.44 -26.35
C PHE A 9 -12.34 7.61 -25.44
N PHE A 10 -12.88 8.81 -25.71
CA PHE A 10 -12.63 10.00 -24.91
C PHE A 10 -13.02 9.82 -23.44
N GLY A 11 -14.22 9.27 -23.20
CA GLY A 11 -14.69 9.00 -21.85
C GLY A 11 -13.78 8.02 -21.10
N PHE A 12 -13.25 7.02 -21.79
CA PHE A 12 -12.34 6.03 -21.20
C PHE A 12 -10.97 6.63 -20.85
N VAL A 13 -10.33 7.35 -21.76
CA VAL A 13 -9.02 7.98 -21.53
C VAL A 13 -9.12 8.96 -20.35
N PHE A 14 -10.12 9.85 -20.38
CA PHE A 14 -10.35 10.81 -19.31
C PHE A 14 -10.59 10.12 -17.96
N LEU A 15 -11.46 9.11 -17.92
CA LEU A 15 -11.75 8.38 -16.68
C LEU A 15 -10.49 7.68 -16.14
N SER A 16 -9.70 7.07 -17.02
CA SER A 16 -8.48 6.36 -16.64
C SER A 16 -7.43 7.28 -15.99
N ALA A 17 -7.27 8.51 -16.48
CA ALA A 17 -6.36 9.50 -15.90
C ALA A 17 -6.95 10.20 -14.67
N ALA A 18 -8.26 10.49 -14.67
CA ALA A 18 -8.91 11.22 -13.58
C ALA A 18 -9.03 10.39 -12.29
N VAL A 19 -9.30 9.08 -12.41
CA VAL A 19 -9.55 8.21 -11.24
C VAL A 19 -8.37 8.19 -10.25
N PRO A 20 -7.11 7.95 -10.67
CA PRO A 20 -5.96 8.01 -9.77
C PRO A 20 -5.74 9.40 -9.15
N VAL A 21 -5.98 10.47 -9.90
CA VAL A 21 -5.79 11.86 -9.44
C VAL A 21 -6.82 12.25 -8.38
N VAL A 22 -8.08 11.89 -8.60
CA VAL A 22 -9.14 12.10 -7.61
C VAL A 22 -8.84 11.28 -6.34
N PHE A 23 -8.41 10.03 -6.49
CA PHE A 23 -8.01 9.20 -5.36
C PHE A 23 -6.84 9.83 -4.59
N LEU A 24 -5.80 10.30 -5.29
CA LEU A 24 -4.66 10.99 -4.67
C LEU A 24 -5.11 12.22 -3.87
N SER A 25 -6.02 13.02 -4.42
CA SER A 25 -6.55 14.23 -3.79
C SER A 25 -7.29 13.91 -2.50
N VAL A 26 -8.19 12.92 -2.55
CA VAL A 26 -8.96 12.45 -1.39
C VAL A 26 -8.04 11.81 -0.35
N SER A 27 -7.13 10.93 -0.78
CA SER A 27 -6.14 10.25 0.06
C SER A 27 -5.27 11.25 0.83
N SER A 28 -4.77 12.27 0.13
CA SER A 28 -3.94 13.32 0.72
C SER A 28 -4.70 14.14 1.76
N LEU A 29 -5.97 14.45 1.49
CA LEU A 29 -6.83 15.14 2.45
C LEU A 29 -7.09 14.28 3.70
N VAL A 30 -7.37 12.99 3.53
CA VAL A 30 -7.59 12.05 4.64
C VAL A 30 -6.34 11.94 5.51
N LEU A 31 -5.16 11.76 4.91
CA LEU A 31 -3.88 11.71 5.62
C LEU A 31 -3.59 13.03 6.35
N LEU A 32 -3.89 14.17 5.75
CA LEU A 32 -3.72 15.48 6.38
C LEU A 32 -4.63 15.64 7.61
N VAL A 33 -5.91 15.26 7.50
CA VAL A 33 -6.87 15.31 8.61
C VAL A 33 -6.44 14.38 9.74
N GLN A 34 -5.99 13.16 9.42
CA GLN A 34 -5.48 12.20 10.40
C GLN A 34 -4.22 12.74 11.10
N PHE A 35 -3.28 13.27 10.34
CA PHE A 35 -2.06 13.88 10.87
C PHE A 35 -2.38 15.04 11.84
N ILE A 36 -3.30 15.94 11.47
CA ILE A 36 -3.74 17.05 12.33
C ILE A 36 -4.41 16.50 13.61
N ARG A 37 -5.29 15.50 13.47
CA ARG A 37 -5.99 14.88 14.62
C ARG A 37 -5.00 14.28 15.61
N ASP A 38 -4.00 13.55 15.11
CA ASP A 38 -3.06 12.84 15.96
C ASP A 38 -2.06 13.80 16.61
N ARG A 39 -1.63 14.86 15.91
CA ARG A 39 -0.87 15.97 16.50
C ARG A 39 -1.65 16.70 17.60
N ARG A 40 -2.96 16.93 17.41
CA ARG A 40 -3.81 17.54 18.44
C ARG A 40 -3.94 16.66 19.67
N LYS A 41 -4.13 15.35 19.51
CA LYS A 41 -4.19 14.40 20.63
C LYS A 41 -2.89 14.40 21.43
N ALA A 42 -1.73 14.39 20.74
CA ALA A 42 -0.44 14.47 21.39
C ALA A 42 -0.23 15.78 22.16
N ALA A 43 -0.69 16.91 21.62
CA ALA A 43 -0.61 18.21 22.30
C ALA A 43 -1.54 18.30 23.53
N ILE A 44 -2.71 17.67 23.50
CA ILE A 44 -3.66 17.68 24.64
C ILE A 44 -3.18 16.76 25.76
N GLN A 45 -2.42 15.71 25.45
CA GLN A 45 -1.81 14.82 26.44
C GLN A 45 -0.55 15.41 27.11
N LEU A 46 -0.31 16.72 26.99
CA LEU A 46 0.71 17.40 27.79
C LEU A 46 0.49 17.08 29.28
N PRO A 47 1.55 16.69 30.02
CA PRO A 47 1.44 16.22 31.39
C PRO A 47 1.07 17.40 32.30
N LEU A 48 -0.23 17.60 32.50
CA LEU A 48 -0.76 18.54 33.48
C LEU A 48 -0.76 17.98 34.91
N ASN A 49 -0.29 16.74 35.10
CA ASN A 49 -0.18 16.13 36.41
C ASN A 49 1.30 15.82 36.68
N GLY A 50 1.96 16.74 37.39
CA GLY A 50 3.20 16.44 38.09
C GLY A 50 2.94 15.34 39.12
N ASP A 51 3.96 14.51 39.35
CA ASP A 51 4.06 13.53 40.43
C ASP A 51 3.29 12.21 40.23
N HIS A 52 3.80 11.38 39.31
CA HIS A 52 3.99 9.95 39.62
C HIS A 52 5.11 9.38 38.73
N PRO A 53 6.31 9.12 39.28
CA PRO A 53 7.36 8.39 38.57
C PRO A 53 7.07 6.89 38.66
N ASP A 54 6.00 6.44 38.00
CA ASP A 54 5.80 5.01 37.79
C ASP A 54 6.19 4.63 36.37
N LEU A 55 7.44 4.20 36.29
CA LEU A 55 7.95 3.15 35.41
C LEU A 55 6.87 2.42 34.60
N THR A 56 6.62 2.90 33.39
CA THR A 56 6.45 2.05 32.20
C THR A 56 6.45 2.99 31.03
N ASP A 57 7.68 3.36 30.66
CA ASP A 57 8.01 3.80 29.34
C ASP A 57 7.34 2.84 28.35
N LYS A 58 6.17 3.24 27.83
CA LYS A 58 5.44 2.56 26.76
C LYS A 58 6.17 2.79 25.43
N SER A 59 7.49 2.63 25.44
CA SER A 59 8.16 1.98 24.33
C SER A 59 7.55 0.59 24.26
N THR A 60 6.41 0.50 23.57
CA THR A 60 5.97 -0.75 22.94
C THR A 60 7.23 -1.34 22.35
N LEU A 61 7.76 -2.37 23.01
CA LEU A 61 8.92 -3.11 22.60
C LEU A 61 8.47 -3.77 21.29
N SER A 62 8.53 -3.01 20.20
CA SER A 62 8.35 -3.51 18.86
C SER A 62 9.50 -4.48 18.71
N ILE A 63 9.22 -5.77 18.97
CA ILE A 63 10.14 -6.85 18.67
C ILE A 63 10.59 -6.56 17.24
N PRO A 64 11.87 -6.19 17.02
CA PRO A 64 12.31 -5.80 15.69
C PRO A 64 12.01 -7.00 14.81
N GLN A 65 11.09 -6.85 13.85
CA GLN A 65 10.79 -7.87 12.86
C GLN A 65 11.73 -7.57 11.68
N PRO A 66 12.95 -8.16 11.65
CA PRO A 66 14.00 -7.81 10.68
C PRO A 66 13.61 -8.09 9.23
N SER A 67 12.48 -8.76 8.99
CA SER A 67 11.98 -9.14 7.67
C SER A 67 11.28 -8.00 6.92
N THR A 68 10.65 -7.04 7.62
CA THR A 68 9.76 -6.05 6.97
C THR A 68 10.50 -4.92 6.27
N ILE A 69 11.68 -4.53 6.76
CA ILE A 69 12.46 -3.43 6.17
C ILE A 69 12.81 -3.67 4.71
N ARG A 70 13.11 -4.92 4.32
CA ARG A 70 13.43 -5.28 2.94
C ARG A 70 12.24 -5.07 2.02
N TRP A 71 11.02 -5.39 2.47
CA TRP A 71 9.79 -5.22 1.70
C TRP A 71 9.46 -3.73 1.49
N ARG A 72 9.66 -2.90 2.51
CA ARG A 72 9.47 -1.44 2.39
C ARG A 72 10.40 -0.81 1.36
N TRP A 73 11.68 -1.15 1.39
CA TRP A 73 12.64 -0.68 0.38
C TRP A 73 12.34 -1.21 -1.01
N LEU A 74 11.88 -2.47 -1.12
CA LEU A 74 11.45 -3.03 -2.40
C LEU A 74 10.25 -2.28 -2.97
N ARG A 75 9.24 -1.96 -2.15
CA ARG A 75 8.09 -1.12 -2.57
C ARG A 75 8.54 0.25 -3.06
N PHE A 76 9.42 0.90 -2.31
CA PHE A 76 9.97 2.20 -2.72
C PHE A 76 10.71 2.11 -4.05
N ALA A 77 11.57 1.10 -4.23
CA ALA A 77 12.31 0.90 -5.47
C ALA A 77 11.36 0.71 -6.66
N LEU A 78 10.33 -0.14 -6.52
CA LEU A 78 9.34 -0.39 -7.57
C LEU A 78 8.51 0.86 -7.89
N ALA A 79 8.05 1.59 -6.88
CA ALA A 79 7.31 2.84 -7.07
C ALA A 79 8.18 3.90 -7.78
N LEU A 80 9.45 4.01 -7.39
CA LEU A 80 10.43 4.89 -8.03
C LEU A 80 10.71 4.47 -9.49
N THR A 81 10.77 3.17 -9.78
CA THR A 81 10.90 2.67 -11.16
C THR A 81 9.74 3.15 -12.02
N ASN A 82 8.49 3.02 -11.57
CA ASN A 82 7.35 3.55 -12.33
C ASN A 82 7.41 5.06 -12.51
N PHE A 83 7.76 5.82 -11.46
CA PHE A 83 7.97 7.25 -11.58
C PHE A 83 8.99 7.62 -12.68
N VAL A 84 10.12 6.91 -12.74
CA VAL A 84 11.15 7.11 -13.76
C VAL A 84 10.63 6.76 -15.16
N LEU A 85 9.82 5.70 -15.31
CA LEU A 85 9.21 5.32 -16.60
C LEU A 85 8.31 6.44 -17.13
N TYR A 86 7.41 6.97 -16.30
CA TYR A 86 6.54 8.10 -16.67
C TYR A 86 7.34 9.37 -16.98
N TRP A 87 8.44 9.63 -16.26
CA TRP A 87 9.33 10.75 -16.59
C TRP A 87 10.02 10.59 -17.94
N ILE A 88 10.49 9.38 -18.27
CA ILE A 88 11.11 9.10 -19.57
C ILE A 88 10.08 9.30 -20.69
N GLN A 89 8.85 8.80 -20.53
CA GLN A 89 7.77 9.03 -21.48
C GLN A 89 7.49 10.52 -21.69
N LEU A 90 7.45 11.29 -20.60
CA LEU A 90 7.22 12.73 -20.68
C LEU A 90 8.31 13.43 -21.50
N ILE A 91 9.58 13.06 -21.28
CA ILE A 91 10.70 13.61 -22.04
C ILE A 91 10.63 13.22 -23.52
N VAL A 92 10.28 11.96 -23.82
CA VAL A 92 10.13 11.49 -25.21
C VAL A 92 9.01 12.25 -25.92
N LEU A 93 7.86 12.43 -25.26
CA LEU A 93 6.71 13.14 -25.82
C LEU A 93 7.03 14.62 -26.04
N LEU A 94 7.63 15.30 -25.04
CA LEU A 94 8.07 16.69 -25.18
C LEU A 94 9.08 16.87 -26.32
N ARG A 95 10.00 15.91 -26.50
CA ARG A 95 10.97 15.95 -27.60
C ARG A 95 10.30 15.76 -28.96
N HIS A 96 9.29 14.90 -29.04
CA HIS A 96 8.56 14.64 -30.27
C HIS A 96 7.80 15.90 -30.73
N ASN A 97 7.05 16.54 -29.83
CA ASN A 97 6.30 17.76 -30.15
C ASN A 97 7.22 18.92 -30.59
N VAL A 98 8.40 19.07 -30.00
CA VAL A 98 9.39 20.09 -30.43
C VAL A 98 9.96 19.80 -31.82
N THR A 99 10.01 18.53 -32.23
CA THR A 99 10.56 18.16 -33.54
C THR A 99 9.51 18.36 -34.64
N ASP A 100 8.25 18.06 -34.36
CA ASP A 100 7.12 18.17 -35.31
C ASP A 100 6.82 19.62 -35.72
N ASP A 101 7.09 20.61 -34.84
CA ASP A 101 6.91 22.04 -35.16
C ASP A 101 7.78 22.54 -36.34
N ASN A 102 8.68 21.69 -36.87
CA ASN A 102 9.48 22.00 -38.06
C ASN A 102 8.96 21.35 -39.36
N ASP A 103 7.95 20.50 -39.31
CA ASP A 103 7.39 19.82 -40.49
C ASP A 103 5.92 20.27 -40.65
N ASP A 104 5.58 20.92 -41.78
CA ASP A 104 4.25 21.49 -42.08
C ASP A 104 3.14 20.41 -42.25
N SER A 105 3.30 19.23 -41.66
CA SER A 105 2.27 18.19 -41.66
C SER A 105 1.19 18.52 -40.64
N ASP A 106 -0.07 18.59 -41.09
CA ASP A 106 -1.28 18.78 -40.27
C ASP A 106 -1.57 17.57 -39.35
N THR A 107 -0.56 17.05 -38.66
CA THR A 107 -0.72 15.97 -37.69
C THR A 107 -1.41 16.57 -36.47
N GLU A 108 -2.69 16.24 -36.31
CA GLU A 108 -3.54 16.69 -35.20
C GLU A 108 -2.86 16.29 -33.87
N GLU A 109 -2.30 17.27 -33.15
CA GLU A 109 -1.70 17.03 -31.84
C GLU A 109 -2.73 16.37 -30.93
N ASP A 110 -2.37 15.25 -30.30
CA ASP A 110 -3.20 14.59 -29.31
C ASP A 110 -2.92 15.19 -27.91
N PRO A 111 -3.70 16.18 -27.42
CA PRO A 111 -3.47 16.77 -26.10
C PRO A 111 -3.66 15.78 -24.95
N TYR A 112 -4.27 14.62 -25.20
CA TYR A 112 -4.57 13.63 -24.18
C TYR A 112 -3.35 12.81 -23.79
N ALA A 113 -2.43 12.56 -24.73
CA ALA A 113 -1.18 11.85 -24.44
C ALA A 113 -0.33 12.61 -23.40
N LEU A 114 -0.23 13.93 -23.53
CA LEU A 114 0.49 14.76 -22.56
C LEU A 114 -0.22 14.76 -21.20
N PHE A 115 -1.54 14.90 -21.18
CA PHE A 115 -2.32 14.87 -19.94
C PHE A 115 -2.18 13.52 -19.21
N GLU A 116 -2.23 12.41 -19.93
CA GLU A 116 -2.08 11.08 -19.36
C GLU A 116 -0.69 10.87 -18.74
N VAL A 117 0.38 11.17 -19.48
CA VAL A 117 1.75 10.96 -19.00
C VAL A 117 2.07 11.88 -17.80
N THR A 118 1.60 13.13 -17.84
CA THR A 118 1.81 14.08 -16.74
C THR A 118 1.05 13.68 -15.47
N THR A 119 -0.21 13.25 -15.60
CA THR A 119 -0.99 12.77 -14.45
C THR A 119 -0.40 11.50 -13.85
N GLY A 120 0.05 10.56 -14.68
CA GLY A 120 0.79 9.38 -14.24
C GLY A 120 2.07 9.73 -13.48
N ALA A 121 2.88 10.66 -14.00
CA ALA A 121 4.10 11.12 -13.32
C ALA A 121 3.82 11.73 -11.94
N ILE A 122 2.75 12.51 -11.79
CA ILE A 122 2.33 13.11 -10.51
C ILE A 122 1.91 12.02 -9.52
N VAL A 123 1.10 11.05 -9.97
CA VAL A 123 0.63 9.94 -9.14
C VAL A 123 1.80 9.11 -8.63
N TRP A 124 2.76 8.78 -9.50
CA TRP A 124 3.92 8.00 -9.12
C TRP A 124 4.92 8.79 -8.27
N LEU A 125 5.07 10.10 -8.46
CA LEU A 125 5.84 10.95 -7.55
C LEU A 125 5.29 10.88 -6.11
N TYR A 126 3.96 10.94 -5.99
CA TYR A 126 3.28 10.81 -4.71
C TYR A 126 3.48 9.41 -4.11
N ALA A 127 3.30 8.36 -4.90
CA ALA A 127 3.53 6.98 -4.45
C ALA A 127 4.99 6.74 -3.99
N SER A 128 5.98 7.24 -4.74
CA SER A 128 7.40 7.18 -4.35
C SER A 128 7.68 7.96 -3.08
N SER A 129 7.04 9.12 -2.89
CA SER A 129 7.20 9.93 -1.68
C SER A 129 6.60 9.26 -0.45
N LEU A 130 5.42 8.66 -0.57
CA LEU A 130 4.77 7.91 0.50
C LEU A 130 5.55 6.64 0.86
N SER A 131 5.97 5.86 -0.13
CA SER A 131 6.76 4.64 0.09
C SER A 131 8.15 4.95 0.67
N LEU A 132 8.78 6.07 0.29
CA LEU A 132 9.99 6.55 0.93
C LEU A 132 9.74 6.93 2.39
N SER A 133 8.65 7.65 2.65
CA SER A 133 8.28 8.02 4.02
C SER A 133 7.98 6.78 4.88
N ASP A 134 7.43 5.71 4.31
CA ASP A 134 7.20 4.45 5.02
C ASP A 134 8.53 3.70 5.29
N ALA A 135 9.41 3.62 4.29
CA ALA A 135 10.74 3.00 4.45
C ALA A 135 11.62 3.71 5.49
N LEU A 136 11.48 5.03 5.63
CA LEU A 136 12.26 5.84 6.58
C LEU A 136 11.66 5.87 7.99
N ARG A 137 10.38 5.52 8.18
CA ARG A 137 9.70 5.65 9.48
C ARG A 137 9.50 4.30 10.15
N ASP A 138 9.86 4.24 11.43
CA ASP A 138 9.72 3.02 12.25
C ASP A 138 8.44 3.01 13.11
N THR A 139 7.46 3.88 12.81
CA THR A 139 6.42 4.29 13.78
C THR A 139 5.00 3.92 13.38
N ARG A 140 4.08 3.93 14.36
CA ARG A 140 2.63 3.63 14.27
C ARG A 140 1.85 4.25 13.11
N PHE A 141 2.35 5.30 12.47
CA PHE A 141 1.72 5.91 11.30
C PHE A 141 1.84 5.05 10.02
N THR A 142 2.65 3.98 10.04
CA THR A 142 2.86 3.06 8.92
C THR A 142 1.54 2.45 8.43
N HIS A 143 0.68 1.97 9.33
CA HIS A 143 -0.55 1.26 8.92
C HIS A 143 -1.49 2.07 8.03
N GLN A 144 -1.64 3.37 8.30
CA GLN A 144 -2.50 4.24 7.49
C GLN A 144 -1.84 4.51 6.13
N VAL A 145 -0.57 4.88 6.14
CA VAL A 145 0.20 5.13 4.90
C VAL A 145 0.21 3.89 4.02
N ASP A 146 0.46 2.71 4.60
CA ASP A 146 0.42 1.41 3.93
C ASP A 146 -0.95 1.15 3.29
N ALA A 147 -2.05 1.36 4.03
CA ALA A 147 -3.38 1.17 3.48
C ALA A 147 -3.63 2.06 2.25
N HIS A 148 -3.27 3.34 2.34
CA HIS A 148 -3.39 4.29 1.23
C HIS A 148 -2.54 3.89 0.02
N LEU A 149 -1.30 3.49 0.27
CA LEU A 149 -0.35 3.07 -0.74
C LEU A 149 -0.81 1.79 -1.47
N ASN A 150 -1.29 0.80 -0.72
CA ASN A 150 -1.79 -0.46 -1.28
C ASN A 150 -3.05 -0.25 -2.13
N TRP A 151 -3.97 0.61 -1.68
CA TRP A 151 -5.15 0.97 -2.49
C TRP A 151 -4.76 1.72 -3.76
N LEU A 152 -3.76 2.61 -3.69
CA LEU A 152 -3.23 3.28 -4.88
C LEU A 152 -2.68 2.27 -5.88
N TYR A 153 -1.91 1.26 -5.42
CA TYR A 153 -1.38 0.21 -6.31
C TYR A 153 -2.47 -0.63 -6.97
N VAL A 154 -3.49 -1.03 -6.22
CA VAL A 154 -4.63 -1.77 -6.76
C VAL A 154 -5.37 -0.95 -7.82
N LEU A 155 -5.58 0.34 -7.53
CA LEU A 155 -6.28 1.25 -8.45
C LEU A 155 -5.46 1.50 -9.73
N SER A 156 -4.17 1.81 -9.60
CA SER A 156 -3.28 2.02 -10.74
C SER A 156 -3.19 0.77 -11.60
N PHE A 157 -3.01 -0.42 -10.99
CA PHE A 157 -3.01 -1.68 -11.72
C PHE A 157 -4.33 -1.95 -12.45
N ALA A 158 -5.47 -1.69 -11.80
CA ALA A 158 -6.77 -1.88 -12.44
C ALA A 158 -6.93 -0.94 -13.66
N VAL A 159 -6.46 0.30 -13.56
CA VAL A 159 -6.44 1.26 -14.67
C VAL A 159 -5.48 0.80 -15.77
N GLY A 160 -4.24 0.44 -15.43
CA GLY A 160 -3.23 -0.05 -16.38
C GLY A 160 -3.68 -1.31 -17.10
N ALA A 161 -4.24 -2.28 -16.38
CA ALA A 161 -4.80 -3.50 -16.96
C ALA A 161 -6.02 -3.22 -17.85
N ALA A 162 -6.91 -2.30 -17.46
CA ALA A 162 -8.04 -1.90 -18.29
C ALA A 162 -7.57 -1.24 -19.60
N ARG A 163 -6.51 -0.41 -19.54
CA ARG A 163 -5.88 0.17 -20.74
C ARG A 163 -5.25 -0.91 -21.62
N TYR A 164 -4.54 -1.86 -21.02
CA TYR A 164 -3.90 -2.97 -21.75
C TYR A 164 -4.92 -3.87 -22.48
N VAL A 165 -6.09 -4.11 -21.89
CA VAL A 165 -7.14 -4.94 -22.50
C VAL A 165 -7.97 -4.15 -23.52
N SER A 166 -7.96 -2.82 -23.45
CA SER A 166 -8.75 -1.98 -24.35
C SER A 166 -8.23 -2.07 -25.79
N PRO A 167 -9.09 -2.45 -26.76
CA PRO A 167 -8.67 -2.64 -28.15
C PRO A 167 -8.38 -1.31 -28.88
N TRP A 168 -8.68 -0.19 -28.24
CA TRP A 168 -8.63 1.15 -28.83
C TRP A 168 -7.32 1.88 -28.56
N LEU A 169 -6.43 1.33 -27.72
CA LEU A 169 -5.15 1.93 -27.37
C LEU A 169 -4.02 1.22 -28.10
N GLU A 170 -3.22 1.97 -28.84
CA GLU A 170 -1.96 1.45 -29.38
C GLU A 170 -1.04 1.11 -28.21
N ILE A 171 -0.63 -0.17 -28.15
CA ILE A 171 0.19 -0.67 -27.06
C ILE A 171 1.61 -0.13 -27.23
N SER A 172 2.00 0.83 -26.40
CA SER A 172 3.40 1.24 -26.29
C SER A 172 4.20 0.18 -25.50
N THR A 173 5.47 -0.02 -25.87
CA THR A 173 6.36 -0.96 -25.14
C THR A 173 6.47 -0.61 -23.65
N PHE A 174 6.34 0.67 -23.29
CA PHE A 174 6.40 1.11 -21.90
C PHE A 174 5.17 0.68 -21.09
N SER A 175 3.98 0.63 -21.70
CA SER A 175 2.73 0.19 -21.07
C SER A 175 2.83 -1.24 -20.50
N ILE A 176 3.53 -2.15 -21.20
CA ILE A 176 3.72 -3.53 -20.71
C ILE A 176 4.58 -3.55 -19.45
N ILE A 177 5.69 -2.83 -19.45
CA ILE A 177 6.62 -2.79 -18.31
C ILE A 177 5.91 -2.22 -17.07
N GLU A 178 5.13 -1.15 -17.24
CA GLU A 178 4.34 -0.55 -16.18
C GLU A 178 3.39 -1.56 -15.51
N VAL A 179 2.60 -2.29 -16.31
CA VAL A 179 1.67 -3.30 -15.78
C VAL A 179 2.40 -4.39 -14.99
N PHE A 180 3.58 -4.82 -15.44
CA PHE A 180 4.38 -5.80 -14.69
C PHE A 180 4.95 -5.24 -13.39
N VAL A 181 5.39 -3.99 -13.36
CA VAL A 181 5.87 -3.33 -12.13
C VAL A 181 4.73 -3.13 -11.14
N GLU A 182 3.54 -2.72 -11.62
CA GLU A 182 2.33 -2.60 -10.82
C GLU A 182 1.86 -3.95 -10.27
N LEU A 183 1.89 -5.00 -11.09
CA LEU A 183 1.62 -6.36 -10.64
C LEU A 183 2.62 -6.79 -9.56
N ALA A 184 3.91 -6.49 -9.72
CA ALA A 184 4.92 -6.79 -8.72
C ALA A 184 4.65 -6.05 -7.40
N LEU A 185 4.18 -4.80 -7.44
CA LEU A 185 3.77 -4.05 -6.25
C LEU A 185 2.59 -4.73 -5.51
N ILE A 186 1.59 -5.23 -6.25
CA ILE A 186 0.47 -6.00 -5.66
C ILE A 186 0.98 -7.30 -5.05
N LEU A 187 1.85 -8.03 -5.74
CA LEU A 187 2.43 -9.26 -5.22
C LEU A 187 3.24 -9.02 -3.95
N VAL A 188 4.01 -7.92 -3.89
CA VAL A 188 4.72 -7.49 -2.69
C VAL A 188 3.74 -7.19 -1.56
N TRP A 189 2.62 -6.52 -1.83
CA TRP A 189 1.58 -6.31 -0.83
C TRP A 189 0.99 -7.62 -0.29
N TRP A 190 0.73 -8.58 -1.17
CA TRP A 190 0.16 -9.87 -0.79
C TRP A 190 1.13 -10.79 -0.04
N THR A 191 2.42 -10.67 -0.31
CA THR A 191 3.47 -11.54 0.24
C THR A 191 4.18 -10.95 1.46
N GLU A 192 4.06 -9.64 1.69
CA GLU A 192 4.64 -8.99 2.87
C GLU A 192 4.03 -9.56 4.17
N PRO A 193 4.88 -10.00 5.14
CA PRO A 193 4.43 -10.36 6.47
C PRO A 193 3.77 -9.18 7.18
N ARG A 194 2.66 -9.44 7.88
CA ARG A 194 1.95 -8.39 8.61
C ARG A 194 2.68 -8.11 9.93
N LEU A 195 2.76 -6.83 10.27
CA LEU A 195 3.22 -6.42 11.60
C LEU A 195 2.20 -6.88 12.66
N TYR A 196 2.69 -7.49 13.72
CA TYR A 196 1.86 -7.86 14.87
C TYR A 196 1.28 -6.58 15.50
N VAL A 197 -0.05 -6.54 15.58
CA VAL A 197 -0.78 -5.48 16.29
C VAL A 197 -1.50 -6.14 17.47
N PRO A 198 -1.05 -5.92 18.71
CA PRO A 198 -1.66 -6.57 19.87
C PRO A 198 -3.08 -6.06 20.10
N VAL A 199 -4.01 -6.98 20.38
CA VAL A 199 -5.39 -6.65 20.72
C VAL A 199 -5.48 -5.92 22.06
N ASP A 200 -4.70 -6.34 23.05
CA ASP A 200 -4.49 -5.59 24.31
C ASP A 200 -3.08 -4.97 24.33
N PRO A 201 -2.96 -3.65 24.07
CA PRO A 201 -1.67 -2.96 24.13
C PRO A 201 -0.99 -2.98 25.51
N LYS A 202 -1.71 -3.32 26.58
CA LYS A 202 -1.16 -3.41 27.94
C LYS A 202 -0.39 -4.72 28.16
N HIS A 203 -0.78 -5.79 27.48
CA HIS A 203 -0.21 -7.12 27.63
C HIS A 203 0.07 -7.74 26.26
N PRO A 204 1.04 -7.22 25.49
CA PRO A 204 1.40 -7.79 24.20
C PRO A 204 1.97 -9.20 24.37
N ASP A 205 1.60 -10.13 23.47
CA ASP A 205 2.18 -11.47 23.47
C ASP A 205 3.66 -11.39 23.01
N PRO A 206 4.63 -11.90 23.81
CA PRO A 206 6.03 -11.93 23.41
C PRO A 206 6.30 -12.87 22.22
N ASN A 207 5.45 -13.86 21.98
CA ASN A 207 5.57 -14.80 20.87
C ASN A 207 4.20 -14.95 20.16
N PRO A 208 3.80 -13.95 19.34
CA PRO A 208 2.51 -13.96 18.70
C PRO A 208 2.36 -15.14 17.74
N SER A 209 1.13 -15.63 17.60
CA SER A 209 0.83 -16.72 16.67
C SER A 209 1.27 -16.37 15.24
N PRO A 210 1.86 -17.32 14.48
CA PRO A 210 2.24 -17.10 13.09
C PRO A 210 1.08 -16.63 12.21
N GLU A 211 -0.16 -16.98 12.53
CA GLU A 211 -1.36 -16.50 11.85
C GLU A 211 -1.48 -14.96 11.86
N GLN A 212 -1.12 -14.34 12.99
CA GLN A 212 -1.24 -12.90 13.20
C GLN A 212 -0.18 -12.11 12.44
N THR A 213 0.95 -12.73 12.13
CA THR A 213 2.07 -12.14 11.38
C THR A 213 2.17 -12.64 9.94
N ALA A 214 1.35 -13.63 9.57
CA ALA A 214 1.29 -14.18 8.22
C ALA A 214 0.93 -13.09 7.21
N SER A 215 1.50 -13.19 6.00
CA SER A 215 1.09 -12.36 4.87
C SER A 215 -0.33 -12.69 4.41
N LEU A 216 -0.95 -11.81 3.62
CA LEU A 216 -2.31 -12.05 3.11
C LEU A 216 -2.39 -13.34 2.29
N LEU A 217 -1.38 -13.59 1.45
CA LEU A 217 -1.30 -14.83 0.67
C LEU A 217 -1.17 -16.05 1.59
N SER A 218 -0.29 -15.98 2.59
CA SER A 218 -0.10 -17.08 3.55
C SER A 218 -1.36 -17.35 4.38
N LEU A 219 -2.12 -16.31 4.73
CA LEU A 219 -3.42 -16.43 5.39
C LEU A 219 -4.44 -17.12 4.48
N ALA A 220 -4.52 -16.70 3.21
CA ALA A 220 -5.48 -17.24 2.24
C ALA A 220 -5.23 -18.71 1.88
N THR A 221 -3.96 -19.14 1.88
CA THR A 221 -3.57 -20.53 1.57
C THR A 221 -3.27 -21.38 2.81
N PHE A 222 -3.42 -20.82 4.02
CA PHE A 222 -3.03 -21.44 5.29
C PHE A 222 -1.56 -21.88 5.37
N ALA A 223 -0.69 -21.32 4.52
CA ALA A 223 0.73 -21.71 4.43
C ALA A 223 1.54 -21.43 5.71
N TRP A 224 0.99 -20.67 6.67
CA TRP A 224 1.64 -20.43 7.96
C TRP A 224 1.67 -21.68 8.86
N ILE A 225 0.78 -22.66 8.65
CA ILE A 225 0.77 -23.94 9.36
C ILE A 225 1.80 -24.94 8.79
N ASP A 226 2.27 -24.75 7.56
CA ASP A 226 3.11 -25.73 6.85
C ASP A 226 4.36 -26.14 7.65
N LYS A 227 4.97 -25.20 8.39
CA LYS A 227 6.12 -25.50 9.25
C LYS A 227 5.78 -26.51 10.35
N LEU A 228 4.59 -26.40 10.95
CA LEU A 228 4.11 -27.34 11.96
C LEU A 228 3.76 -28.70 11.36
N ILE A 229 3.15 -28.73 10.16
CA ILE A 229 2.86 -30.00 9.44
C ILE A 229 4.15 -30.74 9.12
N VAL A 230 5.14 -30.04 8.55
CA VAL A 230 6.44 -30.64 8.23
C VAL A 230 7.15 -31.09 9.51
N PHE A 231 7.09 -30.31 10.59
CA PHE A 231 7.64 -30.73 11.88
C PHE A 231 6.99 -32.01 12.40
N GLY A 232 5.67 -32.11 12.36
CA GLY A 232 4.89 -33.29 12.77
C GLY A 232 5.09 -34.51 11.88
N TRP A 233 5.54 -34.32 10.63
CA TRP A 233 5.93 -35.43 9.76
C TRP A 233 7.21 -36.12 10.23
N TYR A 234 8.17 -35.34 10.76
CA TYR A 234 9.47 -35.87 11.21
C TYR A 234 9.52 -36.17 12.72
N ASN A 235 8.66 -35.53 13.53
CA ASN A 235 8.69 -35.61 15.00
C ASN A 235 7.28 -35.81 15.57
N THR A 236 7.17 -36.37 16.78
CA THR A 236 5.91 -36.40 17.52
C THR A 236 5.65 -35.03 18.14
N ILE A 237 4.48 -34.45 17.87
CA ILE A 237 4.07 -33.13 18.38
C ILE A 237 3.69 -33.23 19.86
N ASN A 238 4.32 -32.42 20.71
CA ASN A 238 3.92 -32.21 22.11
C ASN A 238 3.13 -30.90 22.27
N ASN A 239 2.53 -30.70 23.44
CA ASN A 239 1.77 -29.47 23.72
C ASN A 239 2.62 -28.19 23.59
N ASP A 240 3.92 -28.26 23.87
CA ASP A 240 4.84 -27.12 23.79
C ASP A 240 5.25 -26.78 22.34
N ASP A 241 5.02 -27.70 21.39
CA ASP A 241 5.36 -27.52 19.97
C ASP A 241 4.25 -26.80 19.18
N VAL A 242 3.05 -26.71 19.75
CA VAL A 242 1.89 -26.07 19.12
C VAL A 242 1.98 -24.55 19.30
N TYR A 243 1.56 -23.81 18.27
CA TYR A 243 1.51 -22.36 18.35
C TYR A 243 0.57 -21.87 19.45
N THR A 244 0.93 -20.74 20.05
CA THR A 244 0.05 -20.02 20.98
C THR A 244 -1.24 -19.63 20.27
N LEU A 245 -2.33 -19.58 21.03
CA LEU A 245 -3.61 -19.10 20.49
C LEU A 245 -3.49 -17.62 20.14
N PRO A 246 -4.05 -17.15 19.01
CA PRO A 246 -4.10 -15.72 18.71
C PRO A 246 -4.75 -14.92 19.84
N ASP A 247 -4.25 -13.71 20.09
CA ASP A 247 -4.69 -12.87 21.21
C ASP A 247 -6.20 -12.53 21.17
N TYR A 248 -6.81 -12.43 19.99
CA TYR A 248 -8.25 -12.22 19.81
C TYR A 248 -9.11 -13.43 20.18
N ASP A 249 -8.52 -14.63 20.31
CA ASP A 249 -9.23 -15.87 20.66
C ASP A 249 -9.00 -16.30 22.11
N LEU A 250 -8.23 -15.54 22.89
CA LEU A 250 -7.96 -15.85 24.29
C LEU A 250 -9.22 -15.76 25.15
N ALA A 251 -9.43 -16.79 25.98
CA ALA A 251 -10.58 -16.86 26.90
C ALA A 251 -10.66 -15.63 27.84
N ASN A 252 -9.52 -15.17 28.34
CA ASN A 252 -9.44 -13.99 29.21
C ASN A 252 -9.93 -12.72 28.49
N TYR A 253 -9.59 -12.56 27.20
CA TYR A 253 -10.03 -11.42 26.41
C TYR A 253 -11.56 -11.43 26.23
N TRP A 254 -12.13 -12.59 25.88
CA TRP A 254 -13.58 -12.73 25.72
C TRP A 254 -14.34 -12.58 27.04
N ALA A 255 -13.86 -13.17 28.14
CA ALA A 255 -14.47 -13.03 29.45
C ALA A 255 -14.59 -11.55 29.86
N HIS A 256 -13.49 -10.80 29.76
CA HIS A 256 -13.47 -9.37 30.04
C HIS A 256 -14.41 -8.57 29.11
N LYS A 257 -14.45 -8.92 27.82
CA LYS A 257 -15.36 -8.29 26.85
C LYS A 257 -16.83 -8.51 27.19
N PHE A 258 -17.21 -9.69 27.66
CA PHE A 258 -18.59 -9.99 28.07
C PHE A 258 -18.99 -9.30 29.37
N GLU A 259 -18.07 -9.14 30.32
CA GLU A 259 -18.33 -8.40 31.57
C GLU A 259 -18.63 -6.92 31.28
N MET A 260 -17.89 -6.28 30.38
CA MET A 260 -18.12 -4.88 30.01
C MET A 260 -19.49 -4.64 29.34
N VAL A 261 -20.09 -5.64 28.70
CA VAL A 261 -21.41 -5.50 28.06
C VAL A 261 -22.56 -5.57 29.07
N LYS A 262 -22.32 -6.12 30.25
CA LYS A 262 -23.35 -6.29 31.29
C LYS A 262 -23.52 -5.07 32.20
N CYS A 263 -22.60 -4.10 32.15
CA CYS A 263 -22.61 -2.86 32.94
C CYS A 263 -23.12 -1.69 32.09
#